data_AF-V6HWF5-F1
#
_entry.id   AF-V6HWF5-F1
#
_cell.length_a   1.000
_cell.length_b   1.000
_cell.length_c   1.000
_cell.angle_alpha   90.00
_cell.angle_beta   90.00
_cell.angle_gamma   90.00
#
_symmetry.space_group_name_H-M   'P 1'
#
loop_
_entity.id
_entity.type
_entity.pdbx_description
1 polymer ?
#
loop_
_entity_poly.entity_id
_entity_poly.type
_entity_poly.pdbx_seq_one_letter_code
_entity_poly.pdbx_strand_id
1 'polypeptide(L)'
;MWSKTKLLKSQTIRAHSEPPLRDYLPSCYIFRRQRRNVPIFRYIFPIRTEEIREKGGYKMEAILGKNSHLTRFDFAEEAMDVFMEANCIPVNFYNKNGQILIHKKINASPEDIFRLKKFEEQGIYYLSADRGKFLVQEEPAPEADVQPKPAQTMDPFHMQRLATEAASLLKELKNTSLNGGHINKVNKEIDHILTDFTQCSDVTYGLGSMMNVFKNCKVDVDSEILTKRTVLAMALKLKGMKMLTKKDSEENRLKPFNLMLASYLTDIGKAKMRIPNSPKLTDEEQKYMRFLPIVSYLMIANLPNIDSSVKSTVLNAKRTFRGDGPSNNYPNVDTIVKILSEKMDLCKKDPERIIQFEDMRNQLKALQSLSYSTEDASIISIAGEFASLTSPQNWRDAYDELDAIRFILNQSFFSYNDRTIRDFMNLMAHSLSMNVFRKGDYVVVTSIDTDKKFHFELCMVQAMMTNQSRPLLKRIGSLRPIITNNGKLKISGFDLNSFVLDNRMAEFNLSEVMDPRRIVYVIDRKLDPGLYSKIEKICIARFSKSVA
;
A
#
# COMPACT_ATOMS: atom_id res chain seq x y z
N MET A 1 33.15 -20.30 -56.89
CA MET A 1 32.34 -19.60 -57.91
C MET A 1 31.43 -18.64 -57.14
N TRP A 2 31.47 -17.32 -57.27
CA TRP A 2 31.22 -16.46 -58.45
C TRP A 2 29.78 -16.59 -59.02
N SER A 3 29.05 -15.54 -59.45
CA SER A 3 29.04 -14.08 -59.12
C SER A 3 28.13 -13.30 -60.09
N LYS A 4 27.19 -12.47 -59.59
CA LYS A 4 26.57 -11.29 -60.28
C LYS A 4 25.70 -11.56 -61.54
N THR A 5 24.96 -10.63 -62.20
CA THR A 5 24.13 -9.42 -61.83
C THR A 5 23.49 -8.84 -63.13
N LYS A 6 22.25 -8.28 -63.08
CA LYS A 6 21.61 -7.28 -64.02
C LYS A 6 20.21 -6.88 -63.46
N LEU A 7 19.55 -5.70 -63.60
CA LEU A 7 19.73 -4.37 -64.27
C LEU A 7 19.58 -4.33 -65.81
N LEU A 8 18.81 -3.46 -66.50
CA LEU A 8 17.85 -2.33 -66.20
C LEU A 8 16.62 -2.46 -67.16
N LYS A 9 15.53 -1.66 -67.24
CA LYS A 9 15.07 -0.28 -66.86
C LYS A 9 13.62 -0.35 -66.29
N SER A 10 12.94 0.63 -65.65
CA SER A 10 13.03 2.10 -65.41
C SER A 10 12.41 3.09 -66.42
N GLN A 11 11.19 3.61 -66.14
CA GLN A 11 10.58 4.85 -66.69
C GLN A 11 9.76 5.59 -65.60
N THR A 12 9.39 6.87 -65.83
CA THR A 12 9.23 7.88 -64.74
C THR A 12 8.18 8.96 -65.09
N ILE A 13 7.57 9.64 -64.09
CA ILE A 13 7.29 11.12 -64.08
C ILE A 13 6.69 11.63 -62.72
N ARG A 14 7.36 12.65 -62.13
CA ARG A 14 6.93 13.82 -61.26
C ARG A 14 5.80 13.65 -60.21
N ALA A 15 6.02 13.86 -58.89
CA ALA A 15 6.23 15.11 -58.08
C ALA A 15 4.90 15.74 -57.55
N HIS A 16 4.77 16.41 -56.39
CA HIS A 16 5.69 17.11 -55.46
C HIS A 16 5.25 17.05 -53.96
N SER A 17 6.21 17.29 -53.04
CA SER A 17 6.15 17.95 -51.69
C SER A 17 5.33 17.42 -50.49
N GLU A 18 5.94 17.63 -49.31
CA GLU A 18 5.55 17.48 -47.88
C GLU A 18 4.38 18.41 -47.41
N PRO A 19 3.85 18.43 -46.15
CA PRO A 19 4.40 17.95 -44.84
C PRO A 19 3.39 17.25 -43.85
N PRO A 20 3.79 16.88 -42.61
CA PRO A 20 2.94 16.13 -41.66
C PRO A 20 2.31 16.93 -40.50
N LEU A 21 1.16 16.46 -40.00
CA LEU A 21 0.42 16.85 -38.77
C LEU A 21 -0.11 15.56 -38.11
N ARG A 22 0.08 15.24 -36.82
CA ARG A 22 -0.41 15.82 -35.54
C ARG A 22 -1.91 15.63 -35.23
N ASP A 23 -2.13 15.02 -34.06
CA ASP A 23 -3.20 15.21 -33.06
C ASP A 23 -4.67 15.32 -33.53
N TYR A 24 -5.52 14.33 -33.13
CA TYR A 24 -6.93 14.62 -32.77
C TYR A 24 -7.52 13.60 -31.78
N LEU A 25 -8.28 14.13 -30.80
CA LEU A 25 -9.20 13.40 -29.91
C LEU A 25 -10.57 13.24 -30.59
N PRO A 26 -11.36 12.21 -30.24
CA PRO A 26 -12.81 12.23 -30.42
C PRO A 26 -13.55 12.38 -29.08
N SER A 27 -14.51 13.30 -29.02
CA SER A 27 -15.48 13.42 -27.91
C SER A 27 -16.88 13.70 -28.45
N CYS A 28 -17.90 13.34 -27.67
CA CYS A 28 -19.33 13.60 -27.88
C CYS A 28 -20.03 12.87 -29.04
N TYR A 29 -21.00 12.03 -28.68
CA TYR A 29 -22.16 11.72 -29.53
C TYR A 29 -23.41 12.34 -28.92
N ILE A 30 -24.24 13.00 -29.75
CA ILE A 30 -25.59 13.47 -29.39
C ILE A 30 -26.54 13.03 -30.51
N PHE A 31 -27.67 12.42 -30.16
CA PHE A 31 -28.79 12.17 -31.08
C PHE A 31 -30.13 12.56 -30.43
N ARG A 32 -31.15 12.84 -31.26
CA ARG A 32 -32.25 13.74 -30.87
C ARG A 32 -33.65 13.26 -31.30
N ARG A 33 -34.52 13.03 -30.29
CA ARG A 33 -35.99 13.31 -30.26
C ARG A 33 -37.00 12.38 -30.97
N GLN A 34 -38.20 12.33 -30.35
CA GLN A 34 -39.58 12.01 -30.83
C GLN A 34 -40.19 10.67 -30.32
N ARG A 35 -41.46 10.57 -29.86
CA ARG A 35 -42.48 11.57 -29.39
C ARG A 35 -43.75 10.86 -28.79
N ARG A 36 -44.57 11.60 -27.98
CA ARG A 36 -46.06 11.53 -27.74
C ARG A 36 -46.63 11.16 -26.33
N ASN A 37 -47.85 11.69 -26.09
CA ASN A 37 -48.93 11.31 -25.13
C ASN A 37 -49.01 11.84 -23.65
N VAL A 38 -49.05 13.18 -23.49
CA VAL A 38 -50.13 14.09 -22.95
C VAL A 38 -51.36 13.51 -22.14
N PRO A 39 -52.19 14.29 -21.37
CA PRO A 39 -52.01 14.88 -20.01
C PRO A 39 -53.23 14.71 -19.01
N ILE A 40 -53.17 15.30 -17.80
CA ILE A 40 -54.34 15.81 -17.00
C ILE A 40 -54.01 17.22 -16.41
N PHE A 41 -55.02 17.96 -15.87
CA PHE A 41 -55.14 19.44 -15.80
C PHE A 41 -55.26 20.10 -14.39
N ARG A 42 -55.21 21.46 -14.40
CA ARG A 42 -55.58 22.52 -13.39
C ARG A 42 -54.45 22.98 -12.44
N TYR A 43 -54.07 24.28 -12.37
CA TYR A 43 -54.79 25.56 -12.09
C TYR A 43 -55.35 25.61 -10.65
N ILE A 44 -55.18 26.68 -9.85
CA ILE A 44 -55.59 28.09 -10.09
C ILE A 44 -54.60 29.14 -9.51
N PHE A 45 -54.18 30.06 -10.40
CA PHE A 45 -53.97 31.53 -10.33
C PHE A 45 -53.29 32.32 -9.16
N PRO A 46 -52.66 33.51 -9.47
CA PRO A 46 -51.96 34.38 -8.52
C PRO A 46 -52.63 35.76 -8.29
N ILE A 47 -52.02 36.60 -7.41
CA ILE A 47 -52.27 38.06 -7.35
C ILE A 47 -50.94 38.84 -7.40
N ARG A 48 -51.01 40.04 -8.01
CA ARG A 48 -49.96 41.04 -8.29
C ARG A 48 -49.24 41.57 -7.03
N THR A 49 -47.95 41.93 -7.09
CA THR A 49 -47.35 43.26 -7.43
C THR A 49 -48.04 44.45 -6.71
N GLU A 50 -47.33 45.43 -6.14
CA GLU A 50 -46.01 45.99 -6.51
C GLU A 50 -45.25 46.63 -5.31
N GLU A 51 -44.08 47.23 -5.58
CA GLU A 51 -43.32 48.24 -4.80
C GLU A 51 -43.32 48.25 -3.25
N ILE A 52 -42.20 47.79 -2.65
CA ILE A 52 -41.37 48.66 -1.79
C ILE A 52 -39.90 48.44 -2.16
N ARG A 53 -39.21 49.50 -2.59
CA ARG A 53 -37.73 49.56 -2.64
C ARG A 53 -37.21 50.21 -1.36
N GLU A 54 -36.03 49.79 -0.92
CA GLU A 54 -35.18 50.45 0.09
C GLU A 54 -35.79 50.71 1.49
N LYS A 55 -35.47 49.83 2.45
CA LYS A 55 -34.71 50.17 3.68
C LYS A 55 -34.57 48.98 4.63
N GLY A 56 -33.50 48.99 5.43
CA GLY A 56 -33.35 48.15 6.63
C GLY A 56 -32.90 46.71 6.37
N GLY A 57 -31.63 46.41 6.69
CA GLY A 57 -31.16 45.03 6.75
C GLY A 57 -31.64 44.34 8.03
N TYR A 58 -32.42 43.27 7.91
CA TYR A 58 -32.74 42.40 9.04
C TYR A 58 -31.51 41.56 9.40
N LYS A 59 -31.02 41.74 10.63
CA LYS A 59 -29.74 41.19 11.10
C LYS A 59 -29.84 39.68 11.33
N MET A 60 -28.73 38.98 11.08
CA MET A 60 -28.54 37.54 11.39
C MET A 60 -28.83 37.17 12.86
N GLU A 61 -28.79 38.15 13.77
CA GLU A 61 -28.97 38.01 15.23
C GLU A 61 -30.34 37.46 15.68
N ALA A 62 -31.33 37.37 14.77
CA ALA A 62 -32.72 37.03 15.12
C ALA A 62 -33.04 35.52 15.14
N ILE A 63 -32.29 34.70 14.40
CA ILE A 63 -32.49 33.22 14.32
C ILE A 63 -31.41 32.49 15.11
N LEU A 64 -30.22 33.08 15.19
CA LEU A 64 -29.05 32.58 15.89
C LEU A 64 -28.55 33.69 16.83
N GLY A 65 -28.71 33.49 18.13
CA GLY A 65 -28.47 34.52 19.14
C GLY A 65 -27.02 35.02 19.17
N LYS A 66 -26.81 36.30 19.50
CA LYS A 66 -25.62 37.14 19.24
C LYS A 66 -24.19 36.56 19.37
N ASN A 67 -23.97 35.42 20.03
CA ASN A 67 -22.65 34.79 20.20
C ASN A 67 -22.48 33.45 19.42
N SER A 68 -23.46 33.00 18.63
CA SER A 68 -23.41 31.69 17.96
C SER A 68 -22.67 31.73 16.62
N HIS A 69 -21.34 31.63 16.68
CA HIS A 69 -20.51 31.33 15.52
C HIS A 69 -20.79 29.91 14.99
N LEU A 70 -20.69 29.74 13.67
CA LEU A 70 -20.75 28.44 12.99
C LEU A 70 -19.34 27.99 12.61
N THR A 71 -18.90 26.84 13.12
CA THR A 71 -17.65 26.17 12.75
C THR A 71 -17.94 25.14 11.65
N ARG A 72 -17.09 25.03 10.62
CA ARG A 72 -17.21 23.93 9.64
C ARG A 72 -16.95 22.60 10.35
N PHE A 73 -17.81 21.60 10.12
CA PHE A 73 -17.53 20.24 10.54
C PHE A 73 -16.47 19.63 9.63
N ASP A 74 -15.46 18.99 10.24
CA ASP A 74 -14.43 18.27 9.50
C ASP A 74 -14.77 16.77 9.51
N PHE A 75 -14.62 16.13 8.35
CA PHE A 75 -15.12 14.79 8.09
C PHE A 75 -14.11 13.69 8.47
N ALA A 76 -13.45 13.86 9.62
CA ALA A 76 -12.55 12.86 10.18
C ALA A 76 -13.30 11.53 10.39
N GLU A 77 -12.69 10.41 9.99
CA GLU A 77 -13.32 9.08 10.08
C GLU A 77 -13.66 8.76 11.56
N GLU A 78 -12.73 9.06 12.48
CA GLU A 78 -12.88 9.01 13.94
C GLU A 78 -14.19 9.64 14.46
N ALA A 79 -14.58 10.81 13.94
CA ALA A 79 -15.78 11.52 14.39
C ALA A 79 -17.09 10.91 13.85
N MET A 80 -17.02 10.19 12.73
CA MET A 80 -18.16 9.43 12.19
C MET A 80 -18.32 8.08 12.89
N ASP A 81 -17.20 7.44 13.24
CA ASP A 81 -17.21 6.15 13.93
C ASP A 81 -17.83 6.31 15.33
N VAL A 82 -17.50 7.38 16.07
CA VAL A 82 -18.17 7.76 17.33
C VAL A 82 -19.68 7.92 17.18
N PHE A 83 -20.17 8.52 16.08
CA PHE A 83 -21.62 8.65 15.83
C PHE A 83 -22.29 7.30 15.55
N MET A 84 -21.59 6.41 14.84
CA MET A 84 -22.06 5.06 14.49
C MET A 84 -22.12 4.14 15.71
N GLU A 85 -21.10 4.18 16.57
CA GLU A 85 -21.06 3.41 17.81
C GLU A 85 -22.11 3.90 18.82
N ALA A 86 -22.17 5.21 19.06
CA ALA A 86 -23.18 5.82 19.94
C ALA A 86 -24.59 5.85 19.33
N ASN A 87 -24.77 5.39 18.07
CA ASN A 87 -26.02 5.42 17.30
C ASN A 87 -26.74 6.78 17.39
N CYS A 88 -25.97 7.89 17.33
CA CYS A 88 -26.51 9.22 17.52
C CYS A 88 -25.79 10.30 16.72
N ILE A 89 -26.53 11.35 16.39
CA ILE A 89 -26.04 12.59 15.82
C ILE A 89 -26.16 13.63 16.96
N PRO A 90 -25.06 14.03 17.62
CA PRO A 90 -25.12 14.72 18.92
C PRO A 90 -25.49 16.21 18.84
N VAL A 91 -25.43 16.80 17.65
CA VAL A 91 -25.63 18.24 17.38
C VAL A 91 -26.58 18.47 16.20
N ASN A 92 -27.08 19.69 16.03
CA ASN A 92 -27.67 20.10 14.76
C ASN A 92 -26.55 20.47 13.78
N PHE A 93 -26.69 20.07 12.52
CA PHE A 93 -25.82 20.48 11.43
C PHE A 93 -26.53 21.47 10.50
N TYR A 94 -25.80 22.50 10.09
CA TYR A 94 -26.28 23.67 9.36
C TYR A 94 -25.57 23.81 8.02
N ASN A 95 -26.19 24.48 7.06
CA ASN A 95 -25.49 25.01 5.90
C ASN A 95 -24.78 26.34 6.22
N LYS A 96 -23.96 26.83 5.28
CA LYS A 96 -23.25 28.13 5.40
C LYS A 96 -24.16 29.36 5.60
N ASN A 97 -25.48 29.23 5.41
CA ASN A 97 -26.48 30.29 5.60
C ASN A 97 -27.20 30.16 6.97
N GLY A 98 -26.81 29.22 7.83
CA GLY A 98 -27.44 29.02 9.15
C GLY A 98 -28.77 28.26 9.13
N GLN A 99 -29.14 27.63 8.02
CA GLN A 99 -30.32 26.75 7.95
C GLN A 99 -29.92 25.32 8.35
N ILE A 100 -30.72 24.65 9.18
CA ILE A 100 -30.48 23.26 9.59
C ILE A 100 -30.64 22.34 8.37
N LEU A 101 -29.64 21.48 8.14
CA LEU A 101 -29.65 20.40 7.15
C LEU A 101 -30.01 19.05 7.79
N ILE A 102 -29.46 18.78 8.98
CA ILE A 102 -29.65 17.55 9.74
C ILE A 102 -29.84 17.92 11.21
N HIS A 103 -30.89 17.40 11.84
CA HIS A 103 -31.16 17.63 13.25
C HIS A 103 -30.37 16.69 14.16
N LYS A 104 -30.11 17.14 15.40
CA LYS A 104 -29.68 16.26 16.49
C LYS A 104 -30.65 15.08 16.60
N LYS A 105 -30.12 13.86 16.62
CA LYS A 105 -30.92 12.63 16.72
C LYS A 105 -30.27 11.61 17.63
N ILE A 106 -30.97 11.25 18.70
CA ILE A 106 -30.65 10.09 19.54
C ILE A 106 -31.39 8.90 18.90
N ASN A 107 -30.73 7.74 18.77
CA ASN A 107 -31.18 6.62 17.93
C ASN A 107 -31.26 7.01 16.44
N ALA A 108 -30.17 7.56 15.90
CA ALA A 108 -29.97 7.72 14.46
C ALA A 108 -29.70 6.35 13.83
N SER A 109 -30.30 6.05 12.66
CA SER A 109 -29.93 4.83 11.93
C SER A 109 -28.57 5.02 11.25
N PRO A 110 -27.86 3.94 10.87
CA PRO A 110 -26.67 4.04 10.02
C PRO A 110 -26.94 4.87 8.75
N GLU A 111 -28.12 4.74 8.16
CA GLU A 111 -28.54 5.50 6.97
C GLU A 111 -28.72 7.00 7.25
N ASP A 112 -29.15 7.39 8.45
CA ASP A 112 -29.21 8.80 8.86
C ASP A 112 -27.81 9.39 9.04
N ILE A 113 -26.88 8.62 9.62
CA ILE A 113 -25.48 9.04 9.80
C ILE A 113 -24.78 9.13 8.45
N PHE A 114 -24.97 8.15 7.54
CA PHE A 114 -24.45 8.20 6.17
C PHE A 114 -24.99 9.37 5.34
N ARG A 115 -26.12 10.01 5.71
CA ARG A 115 -26.58 11.25 5.04
C ARG A 115 -25.62 12.42 5.29
N LEU A 116 -24.86 12.44 6.38
CA LEU A 116 -23.85 13.48 6.63
C LEU A 116 -22.81 13.51 5.49
N LYS A 117 -22.31 12.35 5.04
CA LYS A 117 -21.30 12.26 3.96
C LYS A 117 -21.81 12.79 2.61
N LYS A 118 -23.13 12.88 2.38
CA LYS A 118 -23.69 13.53 1.17
C LYS A 118 -23.46 15.04 1.10
N PHE A 119 -23.02 15.65 2.20
CA PHE A 119 -22.71 17.08 2.30
C PHE A 119 -21.21 17.36 2.51
N GLU A 120 -20.35 16.34 2.39
CA GLU A 120 -18.89 16.45 2.53
C GLU A 120 -18.30 17.46 1.53
N GLU A 121 -18.68 17.35 0.25
CA GLU A 121 -18.32 18.28 -0.82
C GLU A 121 -18.91 19.70 -0.63
N GLN A 122 -20.06 19.81 0.03
CA GLN A 122 -20.80 21.07 0.17
C GLN A 122 -20.41 21.85 1.44
N GLY A 123 -19.86 21.16 2.44
CA GLY A 123 -19.54 21.69 3.76
C GLY A 123 -20.76 21.84 4.67
N ILE A 124 -20.81 21.06 5.75
CA ILE A 124 -21.75 21.29 6.87
C ILE A 124 -21.05 22.01 8.01
N TYR A 125 -21.85 22.67 8.85
CA TYR A 125 -21.40 23.52 9.94
C TYR A 125 -22.14 23.14 11.23
N TYR A 126 -21.53 23.41 12.37
CA TYR A 126 -22.14 23.22 13.69
C TYR A 126 -21.88 24.47 14.55
N LEU A 127 -22.65 24.66 15.63
CA LEU A 127 -22.48 25.81 16.51
C LEU A 127 -21.17 25.67 17.31
N SER A 128 -20.33 26.70 17.37
CA SER A 128 -19.04 26.61 18.10
C SER A 128 -19.20 26.27 19.58
N ALA A 129 -20.36 26.59 20.19
CA ALA A 129 -20.74 26.20 21.55
C ALA A 129 -20.99 24.69 21.72
N ASP A 130 -21.32 23.98 20.64
CA ASP A 130 -21.53 22.53 20.63
C ASP A 130 -20.24 21.73 20.45
N ARG A 131 -19.07 22.38 20.31
CA ARG A 131 -17.77 21.72 20.07
C ARG A 131 -17.41 20.67 21.13
N GLY A 132 -17.89 20.81 22.37
CA GLY A 132 -17.69 19.81 23.43
C GLY A 132 -18.56 18.55 23.30
N LYS A 133 -19.61 18.56 22.47
CA LYS A 133 -20.61 17.48 22.35
C LYS A 133 -20.25 16.40 21.33
N PHE A 134 -19.10 16.52 20.68
CA PHE A 134 -18.51 15.51 19.80
C PHE A 134 -17.63 14.52 20.54
N LEU A 135 -17.15 14.91 21.72
CA LEU A 135 -16.56 13.99 22.68
C LEU A 135 -17.71 13.30 23.40
N VAL A 136 -17.69 11.97 23.44
CA VAL A 136 -18.42 11.24 24.46
C VAL A 136 -17.77 11.62 25.79
N GLN A 137 -18.47 12.43 26.59
CA GLN A 137 -18.14 12.49 28.00
C GLN A 137 -18.56 11.16 28.59
N GLU A 138 -17.57 10.36 28.98
CA GLU A 138 -17.79 9.27 29.92
C GLU A 138 -18.30 9.92 31.22
N GLU A 139 -19.62 9.92 31.41
CA GLU A 139 -20.16 10.03 32.77
C GLU A 139 -19.55 8.87 33.56
N PRO A 140 -18.86 9.12 34.69
CA PRO A 140 -18.22 8.06 35.44
C PRO A 140 -19.31 7.13 35.96
N ALA A 141 -19.44 5.96 35.32
CA ALA A 141 -20.31 4.91 35.80
C ALA A 141 -19.93 4.58 37.26
N PRO A 142 -20.91 4.39 38.16
CA PRO A 142 -20.61 4.07 39.56
C PRO A 142 -19.75 2.81 39.61
N GLU A 143 -18.74 2.81 40.47
CA GLU A 143 -17.65 1.82 40.53
C GLU A 143 -18.15 0.39 40.82
N ALA A 144 -18.66 -0.28 39.79
CA ALA A 144 -18.80 -1.72 39.75
C ALA A 144 -17.42 -2.31 39.43
N ASP A 145 -16.94 -3.22 40.29
CA ASP A 145 -15.63 -3.88 40.20
C ASP A 145 -15.55 -4.88 39.03
N VAL A 146 -15.70 -4.36 37.82
CA VAL A 146 -15.52 -5.07 36.56
C VAL A 146 -14.08 -4.86 36.13
N GLN A 147 -13.21 -5.76 36.57
CA GLN A 147 -11.83 -5.81 36.09
C GLN A 147 -11.82 -5.72 34.55
N PRO A 148 -11.02 -4.82 33.95
CA PRO A 148 -10.94 -4.71 32.51
C PRO A 148 -10.52 -6.08 31.95
N LYS A 149 -11.36 -6.67 31.09
CA LYS A 149 -11.04 -7.95 30.46
C LYS A 149 -9.66 -7.82 29.82
N PRO A 150 -8.71 -8.75 30.10
CA PRO A 150 -7.38 -8.68 29.52
C PRO A 150 -7.52 -8.64 27.99
N ALA A 151 -6.87 -7.67 27.35
CA ALA A 151 -6.94 -7.49 25.90
C ALA A 151 -6.62 -8.81 25.22
N GLN A 152 -7.53 -9.29 24.36
CA GLN A 152 -7.45 -10.65 23.81
C GLN A 152 -6.28 -10.76 22.81
N THR A 153 -5.11 -11.10 23.32
CA THR A 153 -3.90 -11.36 22.53
C THR A 153 -4.09 -12.60 21.67
N MET A 154 -3.57 -12.61 20.44
CA MET A 154 -3.49 -13.85 19.66
C MET A 154 -2.74 -14.95 20.41
N ASP A 155 -3.08 -16.20 20.15
CA ASP A 155 -2.38 -17.33 20.74
C ASP A 155 -0.98 -17.52 20.09
N PRO A 156 0.12 -17.47 20.88
CA PRO A 156 1.46 -17.84 20.41
C PRO A 156 1.52 -19.24 19.78
N PHE A 157 0.67 -20.17 20.24
CA PHE A 157 0.67 -21.56 19.82
C PHE A 157 0.31 -21.73 18.34
N HIS A 158 -0.68 -21.00 17.82
CA HIS A 158 -1.06 -21.08 16.40
C HIS A 158 0.08 -20.62 15.47
N MET A 159 0.81 -19.56 15.85
CA MET A 159 2.00 -19.12 15.11
C MET A 159 3.14 -20.15 15.19
N GLN A 160 3.40 -20.72 16.37
CA GLN A 160 4.41 -21.76 16.54
C GLN A 160 4.07 -23.04 15.74
N ARG A 161 2.77 -23.40 15.64
CA ARG A 161 2.30 -24.51 14.82
C ARG A 161 2.46 -24.23 13.33
N LEU A 162 2.10 -23.04 12.83
CA LEU A 162 2.35 -22.65 11.43
C LEU A 162 3.86 -22.68 11.10
N ALA A 163 4.73 -22.25 12.03
CA ALA A 163 6.19 -22.31 11.87
C ALA A 163 6.77 -23.73 11.95
N THR A 164 6.09 -24.65 12.64
CA THR A 164 6.49 -26.07 12.70
C THR A 164 6.05 -26.83 11.44
N GLU A 165 4.82 -26.60 10.96
CA GLU A 165 4.33 -27.17 9.70
C GLU A 165 5.11 -26.64 8.49
N ALA A 166 5.55 -25.38 8.49
CA ALA A 166 6.42 -24.83 7.46
C ALA A 166 7.81 -25.50 7.44
N ALA A 167 8.38 -25.83 8.60
CA ALA A 167 9.64 -26.58 8.68
C ALA A 167 9.47 -28.03 8.19
N SER A 168 8.38 -28.70 8.58
CA SER A 168 8.07 -30.05 8.09
C SER A 168 7.88 -30.06 6.57
N LEU A 169 7.08 -29.14 6.04
CA LEU A 169 6.81 -29.03 4.61
C LEU A 169 8.08 -28.77 3.79
N LEU A 170 8.92 -27.81 4.20
CA LEU A 170 10.17 -27.51 3.49
C LEU A 170 11.18 -28.66 3.56
N LYS A 171 11.09 -29.54 4.57
CA LYS A 171 11.88 -30.77 4.67
C LYS A 171 11.32 -31.88 3.78
N GLU A 172 10.02 -32.11 3.81
CA GLU A 172 9.30 -33.09 2.98
C GLU A 172 9.46 -32.81 1.49
N LEU A 173 9.25 -31.54 1.07
CA LEU A 173 9.34 -31.08 -0.32
C LEU A 173 10.74 -31.21 -0.94
N LYS A 174 11.78 -31.56 -0.18
CA LYS A 174 13.07 -31.97 -0.77
C LYS A 174 12.89 -33.30 -1.53
N ASN A 175 12.20 -34.26 -0.93
CA ASN A 175 12.07 -35.62 -1.44
C ASN A 175 10.72 -35.88 -2.13
N THR A 176 9.63 -35.25 -1.69
CA THR A 176 8.28 -35.48 -2.22
C THR A 176 7.82 -34.37 -3.19
N SER A 177 6.64 -34.54 -3.77
CA SER A 177 5.88 -33.49 -4.44
C SER A 177 4.82 -32.92 -3.49
N LEU A 178 4.45 -31.65 -3.69
CA LEU A 178 3.34 -31.03 -2.98
C LEU A 178 2.01 -31.70 -3.35
N ASN A 179 1.10 -31.85 -2.38
CA ASN A 179 -0.20 -32.49 -2.57
C ASN A 179 -1.29 -31.78 -1.74
N GLY A 180 -2.55 -32.15 -1.98
CA GLY A 180 -3.70 -31.54 -1.30
C GLY A 180 -3.70 -31.71 0.23
N GLY A 181 -3.12 -32.78 0.77
CA GLY A 181 -3.01 -32.99 2.22
C GLY A 181 -2.10 -31.96 2.89
N HIS A 182 -1.00 -31.59 2.24
CA HIS A 182 -0.12 -30.51 2.71
C HIS A 182 -0.85 -29.16 2.73
N ILE A 183 -1.62 -28.86 1.68
CA ILE A 183 -2.42 -27.63 1.59
C ILE A 183 -3.51 -27.59 2.66
N ASN A 184 -4.20 -28.72 2.91
CA ASN A 184 -5.27 -28.78 3.91
C ASN A 184 -4.76 -28.51 5.35
N LYS A 185 -3.54 -28.96 5.69
CA LYS A 185 -2.86 -28.56 6.94
C LYS A 185 -2.63 -27.05 7.00
N VAL A 186 -2.01 -26.49 5.96
CA VAL A 186 -1.65 -25.06 5.89
C VAL A 186 -2.89 -24.18 5.98
N ASN A 187 -3.95 -24.53 5.23
CA ASN A 187 -5.24 -23.85 5.26
C ASN A 187 -5.85 -23.80 6.67
N LYS A 188 -5.76 -24.89 7.44
CA LYS A 188 -6.26 -24.93 8.83
C LYS A 188 -5.51 -23.96 9.74
N GLU A 189 -4.18 -23.93 9.68
CA GLU A 189 -3.37 -23.04 10.53
C GLU A 189 -3.48 -21.56 10.12
N ILE A 190 -3.66 -21.29 8.82
CA ILE A 190 -4.02 -19.96 8.31
C ILE A 190 -5.39 -19.53 8.86
N ASP A 191 -6.39 -20.42 8.83
CA ASP A 191 -7.75 -20.12 9.31
C ASP A 191 -7.78 -19.84 10.83
N HIS A 192 -7.01 -20.60 11.62
CA HIS A 192 -6.83 -20.31 13.05
C HIS A 192 -6.22 -18.93 13.30
N ILE A 193 -5.07 -18.62 12.69
CA ILE A 193 -4.40 -17.31 12.87
C ILE A 193 -5.28 -16.15 12.39
N LEU A 194 -5.99 -16.31 11.27
CA LEU A 194 -6.91 -15.29 10.77
C LEU A 194 -8.10 -15.10 11.71
N THR A 195 -8.60 -16.17 12.34
CA THR A 195 -9.63 -16.10 13.38
C THR A 195 -9.16 -15.31 14.59
N ASP A 196 -8.04 -15.72 15.21
CA ASP A 196 -7.44 -15.03 16.37
C ASP A 196 -7.25 -13.54 16.10
N PHE A 197 -6.72 -13.20 14.92
CA PHE A 197 -6.44 -11.81 14.55
C PHE A 197 -7.71 -10.99 14.30
N THR A 198 -8.77 -11.58 13.73
CA THR A 198 -10.08 -10.90 13.58
C THR A 198 -10.89 -10.79 14.88
N GLN A 199 -10.52 -11.53 15.93
CA GLN A 199 -11.10 -11.41 17.26
C GLN A 199 -10.28 -10.51 18.19
N CYS A 200 -9.03 -10.22 17.85
CA CYS A 200 -8.16 -9.32 18.59
C CYS A 200 -8.69 -7.88 18.51
N SER A 201 -9.00 -7.27 19.66
CA SER A 201 -9.57 -5.92 19.74
C SER A 201 -8.63 -4.82 19.24
N ASP A 202 -7.31 -5.10 19.17
CA ASP A 202 -6.33 -4.24 18.51
C ASP A 202 -5.43 -5.07 17.57
N VAL A 203 -5.72 -4.93 16.28
CA VAL A 203 -4.97 -5.42 15.12
C VAL A 203 -3.47 -5.10 15.20
N THR A 204 -3.08 -3.98 15.81
CA THR A 204 -1.67 -3.54 15.91
C THR A 204 -0.95 -4.16 17.11
N TYR A 205 -1.61 -4.29 18.26
CA TYR A 205 -1.10 -5.05 19.41
C TYR A 205 -0.85 -6.52 19.07
N GLY A 206 -1.72 -7.11 18.23
CA GLY A 206 -1.53 -8.43 17.67
C GLY A 206 -0.16 -8.58 16.96
N LEU A 207 0.23 -7.63 16.11
CA LEU A 207 1.48 -7.71 15.35
C LEU A 207 2.74 -7.42 16.18
N GLY A 208 2.66 -6.56 17.20
CA GLY A 208 3.73 -6.43 18.20
C GLY A 208 3.98 -7.74 18.96
N SER A 209 2.89 -8.42 19.31
CA SER A 209 2.94 -9.74 19.97
C SER A 209 3.53 -10.81 19.04
N MET A 210 3.09 -10.88 17.76
CA MET A 210 3.61 -11.82 16.75
C MET A 210 5.15 -11.76 16.63
N MET A 211 5.74 -10.56 16.56
CA MET A 211 7.20 -10.40 16.40
C MET A 211 8.00 -10.93 17.60
N ASN A 212 7.45 -10.85 18.81
CA ASN A 212 8.08 -11.38 20.02
C ASN A 212 7.95 -12.91 20.14
N VAL A 213 6.94 -13.53 19.53
CA VAL A 213 6.81 -14.99 19.47
C VAL A 213 7.93 -15.60 18.62
N PHE A 214 8.26 -15.03 17.47
CA PHE A 214 9.36 -15.53 16.62
C PHE A 214 10.73 -15.50 17.30
N LYS A 215 11.02 -14.52 18.15
CA LYS A 215 12.27 -14.46 18.95
C LYS A 215 12.45 -15.66 19.88
N ASN A 216 11.38 -16.38 20.19
CA ASN A 216 11.37 -17.57 21.05
C ASN A 216 11.12 -18.89 20.30
N CYS A 217 10.63 -18.85 19.05
CA CYS A 217 10.39 -20.03 18.24
C CYS A 217 11.69 -20.61 17.67
N LYS A 218 12.17 -21.73 18.25
CA LYS A 218 13.33 -22.49 17.76
C LYS A 218 13.01 -23.29 16.49
N VAL A 219 12.83 -22.60 15.37
CA VAL A 219 12.56 -23.17 14.03
C VAL A 219 13.69 -22.83 13.04
N ASP A 220 13.77 -23.57 11.93
CA ASP A 220 14.73 -23.28 10.84
C ASP A 220 14.47 -21.90 10.23
N VAL A 221 15.55 -21.19 9.85
CA VAL A 221 15.52 -19.83 9.29
C VAL A 221 14.56 -19.67 8.11
N ASP A 222 14.56 -20.61 7.15
CA ASP A 222 13.64 -20.55 6.01
C ASP A 222 12.17 -20.67 6.44
N SER A 223 11.89 -21.38 7.53
CA SER A 223 10.56 -21.49 8.13
C SER A 223 10.17 -20.19 8.83
N GLU A 224 11.06 -19.64 9.66
CA GLU A 224 10.85 -18.37 10.36
C GLU A 224 10.52 -17.23 9.37
N ILE A 225 11.28 -17.10 8.29
CA ILE A 225 11.07 -16.10 7.23
C ILE A 225 9.72 -16.31 6.53
N LEU A 226 9.36 -17.56 6.24
CA LEU A 226 8.11 -17.92 5.56
C LEU A 226 6.89 -17.59 6.44
N THR A 227 6.93 -17.93 7.73
CA THR A 227 5.86 -17.64 8.68
C THR A 227 5.75 -16.14 8.98
N LYS A 228 6.85 -15.44 9.28
CA LYS A 228 6.89 -13.97 9.44
C LYS A 228 6.26 -13.27 8.23
N ARG A 229 6.65 -13.65 7.01
CA ARG A 229 6.12 -13.07 5.76
C ARG A 229 4.63 -13.35 5.59
N THR A 230 4.14 -14.54 5.94
CA THR A 230 2.72 -14.90 5.85
C THR A 230 1.88 -14.04 6.78
N VAL A 231 2.31 -13.92 8.04
CA VAL A 231 1.61 -13.19 9.09
C VAL A 231 1.65 -11.66 8.86
N LEU A 232 2.79 -11.10 8.46
CA LEU A 232 2.90 -9.68 8.11
C LEU A 232 2.12 -9.32 6.84
N ALA A 233 2.06 -10.20 5.84
CA ALA A 233 1.24 -9.98 4.64
C ALA A 233 -0.26 -9.91 4.98
N MET A 234 -0.76 -10.76 5.89
CA MET A 234 -2.13 -10.70 6.42
C MET A 234 -2.43 -9.33 7.02
N ALA A 235 -1.60 -8.87 7.96
CA ALA A 235 -1.80 -7.61 8.67
C ALA A 235 -1.76 -6.39 7.72
N LEU A 236 -0.87 -6.40 6.72
CA LEU A 236 -0.83 -5.38 5.67
C LEU A 236 -2.10 -5.36 4.82
N LYS A 237 -2.65 -6.52 4.46
CA LYS A 237 -3.87 -6.60 3.64
C LYS A 237 -5.11 -6.15 4.42
N LEU A 238 -5.25 -6.59 5.66
CA LEU A 238 -6.36 -6.20 6.53
C LEU A 238 -6.34 -4.69 6.81
N LYS A 239 -5.17 -4.09 7.09
CA LYS A 239 -5.03 -2.63 7.22
C LYS A 239 -5.36 -1.87 5.91
N GLY A 240 -5.21 -2.53 4.75
CA GLY A 240 -5.58 -1.98 3.44
C GLY A 240 -7.05 -2.14 3.06
N MET A 241 -7.86 -2.86 3.83
CA MET A 241 -9.26 -3.16 3.54
C MET A 241 -10.21 -2.27 4.35
N LYS A 242 -11.14 -1.60 3.67
CA LYS A 242 -12.21 -0.83 4.34
C LYS A 242 -13.24 -1.77 4.95
N MET A 243 -13.67 -1.50 6.17
CA MET A 243 -14.77 -2.21 6.83
C MET A 243 -16.06 -2.03 6.00
N LEU A 244 -16.56 -3.12 5.44
CA LEU A 244 -17.82 -3.20 4.71
C LEU A 244 -18.79 -4.14 5.43
N THR A 245 -19.99 -4.32 4.88
CA THR A 245 -21.14 -4.87 5.62
C THR A 245 -20.97 -6.35 5.97
N LYS A 246 -21.81 -6.85 6.89
CA LYS A 246 -21.82 -8.28 7.27
C LYS A 246 -22.08 -9.25 6.11
N LYS A 247 -22.56 -8.79 4.95
CA LYS A 247 -22.72 -9.63 3.76
C LYS A 247 -21.42 -9.79 2.96
N ASP A 248 -20.47 -8.87 3.17
CA ASP A 248 -19.16 -8.86 2.54
C ASP A 248 -18.13 -9.68 3.35
N SER A 249 -18.50 -10.21 4.54
CA SER A 249 -17.54 -10.80 5.50
C SER A 249 -16.80 -12.03 4.98
N GLU A 250 -17.47 -12.92 4.26
CA GLU A 250 -16.84 -14.13 3.69
C GLU A 250 -15.85 -13.77 2.58
N GLU A 251 -16.23 -12.88 1.65
CA GLU A 251 -15.33 -12.41 0.59
C GLU A 251 -14.15 -11.59 1.19
N ASN A 252 -14.40 -10.88 2.28
CA ASN A 252 -13.38 -10.13 3.02
C ASN A 252 -12.51 -11.01 3.93
N ARG A 253 -12.93 -12.24 4.28
CA ARG A 253 -12.09 -13.27 4.91
C ARG A 253 -11.24 -14.00 3.86
N LEU A 254 -11.82 -14.28 2.69
CA LEU A 254 -11.14 -14.98 1.61
C LEU A 254 -9.94 -14.19 1.04
N LYS A 255 -10.02 -12.86 0.96
CA LYS A 255 -8.93 -11.99 0.48
C LYS A 255 -7.62 -12.12 1.28
N PRO A 256 -7.58 -11.89 2.61
CA PRO A 256 -6.38 -12.11 3.41
C PRO A 256 -6.00 -13.59 3.50
N PHE A 257 -6.95 -14.53 3.54
CA PHE A 257 -6.68 -15.97 3.51
C PHE A 257 -5.89 -16.40 2.26
N ASN A 258 -6.36 -16.01 1.08
CA ASN A 258 -5.69 -16.32 -0.18
C ASN A 258 -4.33 -15.62 -0.31
N LEU A 259 -4.18 -14.42 0.28
CA LEU A 259 -2.87 -13.77 0.38
C LEU A 259 -1.92 -14.53 1.31
N MET A 260 -2.38 -15.00 2.46
CA MET A 260 -1.58 -15.82 3.38
C MET A 260 -1.12 -17.11 2.70
N LEU A 261 -2.02 -17.81 2.00
CA LEU A 261 -1.67 -19.03 1.27
C LEU A 261 -0.66 -18.75 0.15
N ALA A 262 -0.82 -17.66 -0.62
CA ALA A 262 0.17 -17.24 -1.61
C ALA A 262 1.52 -16.87 -0.98
N SER A 263 1.50 -16.14 0.13
CA SER A 263 2.69 -15.71 0.88
C SER A 263 3.48 -16.90 1.41
N TYR A 264 2.77 -17.90 1.94
CA TYR A 264 3.31 -19.16 2.43
C TYR A 264 3.97 -19.96 1.29
N LEU A 265 3.26 -20.12 0.16
CA LEU A 265 3.71 -20.88 -1.00
C LEU A 265 4.80 -20.19 -1.84
N THR A 266 5.06 -18.89 -1.66
CA THR A 266 5.97 -18.09 -2.51
C THR A 266 7.40 -18.63 -2.60
N ASP A 267 7.98 -19.15 -1.52
CA ASP A 267 9.40 -19.58 -1.46
C ASP A 267 9.60 -21.10 -1.49
N ILE A 268 8.54 -21.92 -1.65
CA ILE A 268 8.67 -23.39 -1.57
C ILE A 268 9.62 -23.99 -2.62
N GLY A 269 9.84 -23.29 -3.73
CA GLY A 269 10.84 -23.64 -4.74
C GLY A 269 12.27 -23.77 -4.18
N LYS A 270 12.58 -23.12 -3.03
CA LYS A 270 13.84 -23.32 -2.30
C LYS A 270 14.11 -24.80 -1.98
N ALA A 271 13.08 -25.60 -1.69
CA ALA A 271 13.22 -27.03 -1.41
C ALA A 271 13.67 -27.87 -2.62
N LYS A 272 13.57 -27.31 -3.84
CA LYS A 272 14.03 -27.93 -5.11
C LYS A 272 15.19 -27.16 -5.77
N MET A 273 15.68 -26.07 -5.18
CA MET A 273 16.74 -25.21 -5.75
C MET A 273 18.01 -25.24 -4.91
N ARG A 274 19.17 -25.12 -5.57
CA ARG A 274 20.47 -24.94 -4.89
C ARG A 274 20.68 -23.46 -4.59
N ILE A 275 20.05 -22.97 -3.53
CA ILE A 275 20.14 -21.57 -3.09
C ILE A 275 21.60 -21.25 -2.71
N PRO A 276 22.26 -20.27 -3.35
CA PRO A 276 23.64 -19.93 -3.01
C PRO A 276 23.75 -19.24 -1.65
N ASN A 277 24.80 -19.58 -0.91
CA ASN A 277 24.96 -19.20 0.49
C ASN A 277 25.99 -18.07 0.68
N SER A 278 25.80 -16.93 0.01
CA SER A 278 26.77 -15.83 0.03
C SER A 278 26.11 -14.43 0.07
N PRO A 279 26.77 -13.42 0.69
CA PRO A 279 26.30 -12.04 0.70
C PRO A 279 26.53 -11.30 -0.64
N LYS A 280 27.21 -11.94 -1.61
CA LYS A 280 27.57 -11.36 -2.91
C LYS A 280 27.42 -12.44 -4.00
N LEU A 281 26.19 -12.58 -4.49
CA LEU A 281 25.86 -13.45 -5.61
C LEU A 281 26.54 -12.96 -6.90
N THR A 282 27.15 -13.88 -7.66
CA THR A 282 27.58 -13.67 -9.04
C THR A 282 26.39 -13.43 -9.97
N ASP A 283 26.63 -12.89 -11.16
CA ASP A 283 25.55 -12.64 -12.15
C ASP A 283 24.79 -13.92 -12.55
N GLU A 284 25.44 -15.08 -12.51
CA GLU A 284 24.80 -16.37 -12.80
C GLU A 284 23.92 -16.84 -11.63
N GLU A 285 24.42 -16.75 -10.40
CA GLU A 285 23.63 -17.01 -9.19
C GLU A 285 22.43 -16.07 -9.06
N GLN A 286 22.60 -14.79 -9.41
CA GLN A 286 21.50 -13.82 -9.46
C GLN A 286 20.46 -14.19 -10.53
N LYS A 287 20.88 -14.61 -11.73
CA LYS A 287 19.96 -15.11 -12.77
C LYS A 287 19.24 -16.36 -12.30
N TYR A 288 19.94 -17.30 -11.65
CA TYR A 288 19.36 -18.52 -11.09
C TYR A 288 18.28 -18.21 -10.03
N MET A 289 18.58 -17.32 -9.08
CA MET A 289 17.66 -16.94 -8.01
C MET A 289 16.38 -16.27 -8.52
N ARG A 290 16.42 -15.56 -9.66
CA ARG A 290 15.21 -14.97 -10.29
C ARG A 290 14.19 -16.02 -10.73
N PHE A 291 14.57 -17.28 -10.95
CA PHE A 291 13.63 -18.33 -11.34
C PHE A 291 12.78 -18.88 -10.18
N LEU A 292 13.10 -18.56 -8.92
CA LEU A 292 12.39 -19.06 -7.74
C LEU A 292 10.85 -18.94 -7.82
N PRO A 293 10.24 -17.82 -8.27
CA PRO A 293 8.78 -17.71 -8.37
C PRO A 293 8.18 -18.65 -9.42
N ILE A 294 8.90 -18.92 -10.52
CA ILE A 294 8.47 -19.89 -11.53
C ILE A 294 8.55 -21.32 -10.97
N VAL A 295 9.60 -21.65 -10.20
CA VAL A 295 9.73 -22.97 -9.56
C VAL A 295 8.63 -23.18 -8.52
N SER A 296 8.40 -22.21 -7.63
CA SER A 296 7.29 -22.25 -6.65
C SER A 296 5.94 -22.38 -7.34
N TYR A 297 5.67 -21.62 -8.40
CA TYR A 297 4.45 -21.73 -9.20
C TYR A 297 4.29 -23.12 -9.84
N LEU A 298 5.33 -23.67 -10.47
CA LEU A 298 5.27 -24.99 -11.11
C LEU A 298 5.05 -26.14 -10.11
N MET A 299 5.38 -25.94 -8.83
CA MET A 299 5.08 -26.88 -7.74
C MET A 299 3.62 -26.84 -7.24
N ILE A 300 2.83 -25.82 -7.60
CA ILE A 300 1.41 -25.68 -7.22
C ILE A 300 0.44 -25.71 -8.42
N ALA A 301 0.93 -25.51 -9.65
CA ALA A 301 0.08 -25.32 -10.83
C ALA A 301 -0.93 -26.45 -11.07
N ASN A 302 -0.56 -27.70 -10.79
CA ASN A 302 -1.41 -28.89 -10.94
C ASN A 302 -2.42 -29.11 -9.80
N LEU A 303 -2.36 -28.36 -8.70
CA LEU A 303 -3.24 -28.57 -7.54
C LEU A 303 -4.60 -27.89 -7.77
N PRO A 304 -5.73 -28.64 -7.76
CA PRO A 304 -7.05 -28.06 -8.02
C PRO A 304 -7.62 -27.31 -6.81
N ASN A 305 -7.14 -27.58 -5.60
CA ASN A 305 -7.58 -26.95 -4.35
C ASN A 305 -6.83 -25.64 -4.02
N ILE A 306 -6.28 -24.97 -5.05
CA ILE A 306 -5.62 -23.67 -4.94
C ILE A 306 -6.12 -22.79 -6.08
N ASP A 307 -6.69 -21.64 -5.76
CA ASP A 307 -7.22 -20.69 -6.74
C ASP A 307 -6.15 -20.22 -7.74
N SER A 308 -6.56 -20.00 -8.99
CA SER A 308 -5.68 -19.44 -10.03
C SER A 308 -5.15 -18.04 -9.68
N SER A 309 -5.87 -17.28 -8.83
CA SER A 309 -5.43 -16.00 -8.26
C SER A 309 -4.28 -16.17 -7.26
N VAL A 310 -4.35 -17.16 -6.36
CA VAL A 310 -3.27 -17.54 -5.43
C VAL A 310 -2.04 -17.99 -6.22
N LYS A 311 -2.23 -18.82 -7.25
CA LYS A 311 -1.16 -19.26 -8.16
C LYS A 311 -0.52 -18.09 -8.91
N SER A 312 -1.31 -17.15 -9.42
CA SER A 312 -0.83 -15.93 -10.11
C SER A 312 -0.03 -15.03 -9.17
N THR A 313 -0.48 -14.93 -7.91
CA THR A 313 0.20 -14.17 -6.86
C THR A 313 1.54 -14.81 -6.51
N VAL A 314 1.60 -16.13 -6.28
CA VAL A 314 2.87 -16.87 -6.08
C VAL A 314 3.84 -16.66 -7.24
N LEU A 315 3.36 -16.75 -8.48
CA LEU A 315 4.18 -16.52 -9.67
C LEU A 315 4.77 -15.11 -9.69
N ASN A 316 4.01 -14.07 -9.30
CA ASN A 316 4.44 -12.67 -9.36
C ASN A 316 5.00 -12.11 -8.03
N ALA A 317 5.06 -12.87 -6.93
CA ALA A 317 5.34 -12.37 -5.57
C ALA A 317 6.74 -11.77 -5.32
N LYS A 318 7.65 -11.80 -6.29
CA LYS A 318 8.95 -11.09 -6.26
C LYS A 318 9.03 -9.92 -7.27
N ARG A 319 7.97 -9.68 -8.06
CA ARG A 319 7.92 -8.64 -9.10
C ARG A 319 7.79 -7.26 -8.46
N THR A 320 8.91 -6.56 -8.34
CA THR A 320 8.95 -5.18 -7.82
C THR A 320 8.19 -4.18 -8.68
N PHE A 321 7.66 -3.14 -8.05
CA PHE A 321 6.89 -2.08 -8.72
C PHE A 321 7.79 -1.10 -9.50
N ARG A 322 7.91 -1.35 -10.82
CA ARG A 322 7.99 -0.34 -11.89
C ARG A 322 7.70 -1.05 -13.23
N GLY A 323 6.99 -0.37 -14.14
CA GLY A 323 6.69 -0.91 -15.48
C GLY A 323 7.91 -0.88 -16.41
N ASP A 324 7.95 -1.83 -17.35
CA ASP A 324 8.77 -2.00 -18.56
C ASP A 324 10.31 -1.83 -18.47
N GLY A 325 10.84 -1.40 -17.34
CA GLY A 325 12.27 -1.43 -17.01
C GLY A 325 12.71 -2.78 -16.41
N PRO A 326 14.03 -2.99 -16.23
CA PRO A 326 14.55 -4.21 -15.62
C PRO A 326 14.08 -4.34 -14.16
N SER A 327 13.27 -5.37 -13.89
CA SER A 327 12.69 -5.65 -12.59
C SER A 327 13.73 -6.24 -11.62
N ASN A 328 13.72 -5.74 -10.38
CA ASN A 328 14.56 -6.25 -9.31
C ASN A 328 14.12 -7.68 -8.92
N ASN A 329 15.06 -8.61 -8.84
CA ASN A 329 14.87 -10.00 -8.37
C ASN A 329 13.76 -10.82 -9.08
N TYR A 330 13.35 -10.43 -10.28
CA TYR A 330 12.31 -11.10 -11.06
C TYR A 330 12.75 -11.30 -12.53
N PRO A 331 12.29 -12.35 -13.26
CA PRO A 331 12.60 -12.53 -14.68
C PRO A 331 11.84 -11.55 -15.58
N ASN A 332 12.40 -11.25 -16.75
CA ASN A 332 11.69 -10.50 -17.79
C ASN A 332 10.47 -11.31 -18.27
N VAL A 333 9.37 -10.61 -18.60
CA VAL A 333 8.09 -11.26 -18.98
C VAL A 333 8.27 -12.29 -20.10
N ASP A 334 9.05 -11.98 -21.13
CA ASP A 334 9.32 -12.88 -22.26
C ASP A 334 9.98 -14.20 -21.82
N THR A 335 10.83 -14.16 -20.78
CA THR A 335 11.47 -15.36 -20.22
C THR A 335 10.45 -16.23 -19.48
N ILE A 336 9.50 -15.61 -18.77
CA ILE A 336 8.41 -16.32 -18.10
C ILE A 336 7.45 -16.93 -19.14
N VAL A 337 7.05 -16.13 -20.13
CA VAL A 337 6.16 -16.56 -21.23
C VAL A 337 6.79 -17.71 -22.01
N LYS A 338 8.08 -17.65 -22.34
CA LYS A 338 8.81 -18.76 -22.98
C LYS A 338 8.76 -20.04 -22.13
N ILE A 339 9.21 -19.97 -20.88
CA ILE A 339 9.29 -21.15 -19.99
C ILE A 339 7.91 -21.76 -19.74
N LEU A 340 6.88 -20.94 -19.49
CA LEU A 340 5.51 -21.42 -19.30
C LEU A 340 4.91 -22.01 -20.58
N SER A 341 5.23 -21.46 -21.77
CA SER A 341 4.78 -22.05 -23.04
C SER A 341 5.44 -23.41 -23.30
N GLU A 342 6.76 -23.52 -23.12
CA GLU A 342 7.51 -24.78 -23.24
C GLU A 342 6.99 -25.86 -22.27
N LYS A 343 6.60 -25.48 -21.04
CA LYS A 343 5.98 -26.42 -20.09
C LYS A 343 4.51 -26.73 -20.43
N MET A 344 3.74 -25.76 -20.90
CA MET A 344 2.35 -25.95 -21.33
C MET A 344 2.25 -26.92 -22.51
N ASP A 345 3.14 -26.84 -23.50
CA ASP A 345 3.18 -27.75 -24.66
C ASP A 345 3.62 -29.19 -24.31
N LEU A 346 4.31 -29.39 -23.19
CA LEU A 346 4.52 -30.72 -22.61
C LEU A 346 3.25 -31.22 -21.91
N CYS A 347 2.60 -30.39 -21.09
CA CYS A 347 1.37 -30.76 -20.38
C CYS A 347 0.19 -31.03 -21.33
N LYS A 348 0.12 -30.34 -22.47
CA LYS A 348 -0.89 -30.54 -23.53
C LYS A 348 -0.93 -31.97 -24.09
N LYS A 349 0.15 -32.75 -23.93
CA LYS A 349 0.27 -34.13 -24.43
C LYS A 349 -0.11 -35.18 -23.37
N ASP A 350 -0.41 -34.76 -22.15
CA ASP A 350 -0.62 -35.62 -20.99
C ASP A 350 -1.99 -35.31 -20.35
N PRO A 351 -3.01 -36.18 -20.53
CA PRO A 351 -4.36 -35.95 -20.00
C PRO A 351 -4.41 -35.74 -18.48
N GLU A 352 -3.48 -36.34 -17.72
CA GLU A 352 -3.44 -36.19 -16.25
C GLU A 352 -3.02 -34.76 -15.83
N ARG A 353 -2.45 -33.98 -16.75
CA ARG A 353 -1.99 -32.59 -16.52
C ARG A 353 -2.96 -31.53 -17.01
N ILE A 354 -4.20 -31.87 -17.34
CA ILE A 354 -5.17 -30.89 -17.87
C ILE A 354 -5.35 -29.66 -16.95
N ILE A 355 -5.42 -29.85 -15.63
CA ILE A 355 -5.49 -28.76 -14.62
C ILE A 355 -4.26 -27.83 -14.72
N GLN A 356 -3.07 -28.42 -14.88
CA GLN A 356 -1.81 -27.68 -15.00
C GLN A 356 -1.72 -26.93 -16.34
N PHE A 357 -2.17 -27.54 -17.43
CA PHE A 357 -2.26 -26.92 -18.75
C PHE A 357 -3.21 -25.72 -18.75
N GLU A 358 -4.40 -25.86 -18.15
CA GLU A 358 -5.40 -24.79 -18.08
C GLU A 358 -4.95 -23.62 -17.21
N ASP A 359 -4.32 -23.87 -16.05
CA ASP A 359 -3.78 -22.79 -15.24
C ASP A 359 -2.62 -22.07 -15.94
N MET A 360 -1.65 -22.80 -16.54
CA MET A 360 -0.58 -22.16 -17.32
C MET A 360 -1.13 -21.31 -18.47
N ARG A 361 -2.16 -21.78 -19.18
CA ARG A 361 -2.85 -21.02 -20.23
C ARG A 361 -3.51 -19.75 -19.69
N ASN A 362 -3.99 -19.75 -18.45
CA ASN A 362 -4.57 -18.57 -17.81
C ASN A 362 -3.49 -17.60 -17.29
N GLN A 363 -2.39 -18.09 -16.71
CA GLN A 363 -1.26 -17.23 -16.33
C GLN A 363 -0.60 -16.58 -17.55
N LEU A 364 -0.44 -17.31 -18.66
CA LEU A 364 0.08 -16.77 -19.92
C LEU A 364 -0.77 -15.61 -20.45
N LYS A 365 -2.10 -15.74 -20.44
CA LYS A 365 -3.01 -14.62 -20.76
C LYS A 365 -2.79 -13.45 -19.81
N ALA A 366 -2.81 -13.69 -18.49
CA ALA A 366 -2.69 -12.64 -17.47
C ALA A 366 -1.36 -11.87 -17.51
N LEU A 367 -0.27 -12.55 -17.92
CA LEU A 367 1.03 -11.92 -18.18
C LEU A 367 0.99 -11.03 -19.43
N GLN A 368 0.31 -11.46 -20.49
CA GLN A 368 0.17 -10.72 -21.76
C GLN A 368 -0.79 -9.52 -21.64
N SER A 369 -1.88 -9.65 -20.89
CA SER A 369 -2.85 -8.57 -20.60
C SER A 369 -2.43 -7.65 -19.44
N LEU A 370 -1.31 -7.96 -18.77
CA LEU A 370 -0.85 -7.32 -17.53
C LEU A 370 -1.90 -7.27 -16.40
N SER A 371 -2.91 -8.16 -16.42
CA SER A 371 -4.09 -8.10 -15.57
C SER A 371 -4.00 -8.95 -14.29
N TYR A 372 -2.82 -9.01 -13.69
CA TYR A 372 -2.54 -9.74 -12.44
C TYR A 372 -2.51 -8.75 -11.25
N SER A 373 -2.74 -9.23 -10.02
CA SER A 373 -2.70 -8.36 -8.83
C SER A 373 -1.27 -7.88 -8.55
N THR A 374 -1.05 -6.57 -8.64
CA THR A 374 0.21 -5.92 -8.27
C THR A 374 0.26 -5.55 -6.79
N GLU A 375 -0.89 -5.37 -6.13
CA GLU A 375 -0.98 -5.04 -4.70
C GLU A 375 -0.51 -6.23 -3.85
N ASP A 376 -1.09 -7.41 -4.07
CA ASP A 376 -0.81 -8.62 -3.30
C ASP A 376 0.65 -9.09 -3.45
N ALA A 377 1.18 -9.03 -4.68
CA ALA A 377 2.59 -9.29 -4.96
C ALA A 377 3.51 -8.27 -4.27
N SER A 378 3.13 -6.99 -4.21
CA SER A 378 3.91 -5.96 -3.51
C SER A 378 3.90 -6.17 -1.99
N ILE A 379 2.76 -6.57 -1.43
CA ILE A 379 2.61 -6.87 0.00
C ILE A 379 3.48 -8.07 0.41
N ILE A 380 3.42 -9.19 -0.33
CA ILE A 380 4.25 -10.37 -0.04
C ILE A 380 5.74 -10.06 -0.22
N SER A 381 6.09 -9.25 -1.24
CA SER A 381 7.46 -8.82 -1.48
C SER A 381 8.03 -8.00 -0.32
N ILE A 382 7.33 -6.94 0.14
CA ILE A 382 7.82 -6.08 1.23
C ILE A 382 7.85 -6.80 2.58
N ALA A 383 6.83 -7.64 2.86
CA ALA A 383 6.83 -8.51 4.03
C ALA A 383 8.00 -9.53 3.98
N GLY A 384 8.40 -9.95 2.77
CA GLY A 384 9.51 -10.87 2.55
C GLY A 384 10.88 -10.22 2.71
N GLU A 385 11.08 -8.98 2.26
CA GLU A 385 12.31 -8.23 2.57
C GLU A 385 12.42 -7.99 4.08
N PHE A 386 11.33 -7.60 4.78
CA PHE A 386 11.35 -7.41 6.24
C PHE A 386 11.62 -8.70 7.02
N ALA A 387 10.94 -9.80 6.68
CA ALA A 387 11.16 -11.09 7.34
C ALA A 387 12.62 -11.58 7.16
N SER A 388 13.21 -11.39 5.98
CA SER A 388 14.61 -11.75 5.71
C SER A 388 15.62 -10.85 6.46
N LEU A 389 15.32 -9.57 6.63
CA LEU A 389 16.17 -8.62 7.35
C LEU A 389 16.11 -8.83 8.88
N THR A 390 14.94 -9.21 9.42
CA THR A 390 14.71 -9.46 10.86
C THR A 390 14.87 -10.92 11.27
N SER A 391 15.38 -11.79 10.38
CA SER A 391 15.82 -13.15 10.68
C SER A 391 17.33 -13.29 10.45
N PRO A 392 18.04 -14.13 11.23
CA PRO A 392 19.45 -14.40 11.00
C PRO A 392 19.66 -15.12 9.66
N GLN A 393 20.82 -14.88 9.05
CA GLN A 393 21.27 -15.49 7.81
C GLN A 393 22.65 -16.13 8.06
N ASN A 394 23.03 -17.14 7.27
CA ASN A 394 24.32 -17.83 7.46
C ASN A 394 25.57 -16.93 7.31
N TRP A 395 25.39 -15.70 6.82
CA TRP A 395 26.44 -14.70 6.61
C TRP A 395 26.19 -13.37 7.35
N ARG A 396 25.17 -13.28 8.22
CA ARG A 396 24.77 -12.06 8.95
C ARG A 396 23.72 -12.37 10.01
N ASP A 397 23.87 -11.84 11.23
CA ASP A 397 22.83 -11.85 12.28
C ASP A 397 21.52 -11.15 11.84
N ALA A 398 20.46 -11.16 12.65
CA ALA A 398 19.27 -10.34 12.37
C ALA A 398 19.57 -8.83 12.52
N TYR A 399 18.82 -7.96 11.83
CA TYR A 399 18.79 -6.52 12.14
C TYR A 399 17.70 -6.21 13.17
N ASP A 400 17.93 -5.17 13.98
CA ASP A 400 16.88 -4.45 14.72
C ASP A 400 15.72 -4.10 13.76
N GLU A 401 14.47 -4.21 14.22
CA GLU A 401 13.29 -3.99 13.38
C GLU A 401 13.26 -2.58 12.75
N LEU A 402 13.70 -1.56 13.51
CA LEU A 402 13.81 -0.18 13.04
C LEU A 402 14.84 -0.03 11.89
N ASP A 403 15.99 -0.69 12.00
CA ASP A 403 17.02 -0.63 10.97
C ASP A 403 16.58 -1.43 9.73
N ALA A 404 15.88 -2.55 9.90
CA ALA A 404 15.26 -3.29 8.80
C ALA A 404 14.24 -2.44 8.02
N ILE A 405 13.37 -1.68 8.71
CA ILE A 405 12.41 -0.75 8.07
C ILE A 405 13.16 0.35 7.28
N ARG A 406 14.21 0.92 7.87
CA ARG A 406 15.04 1.96 7.23
C ARG A 406 15.81 1.42 6.01
N PHE A 407 16.33 0.18 6.06
CA PHE A 407 16.92 -0.49 4.90
C PHE A 407 15.91 -0.66 3.74
N ILE A 408 14.69 -1.12 4.02
CA ILE A 408 13.63 -1.29 3.01
C ILE A 408 13.28 0.06 2.38
N LEU A 409 13.10 1.09 3.20
CA LEU A 409 12.84 2.46 2.74
C LEU A 409 13.94 2.96 1.80
N ASN A 410 15.22 2.81 2.17
CA ASN A 410 16.37 3.20 1.36
C ASN A 410 16.50 2.40 0.05
N GLN A 411 15.78 1.28 -0.11
CA GLN A 411 15.68 0.49 -1.35
C GLN A 411 14.32 0.62 -2.07
N SER A 412 13.36 1.36 -1.51
CA SER A 412 11.96 1.39 -1.95
C SER A 412 11.73 2.07 -3.30
N PHE A 413 12.53 3.08 -3.67
CA PHE A 413 12.27 3.98 -4.81
C PHE A 413 12.08 3.28 -6.18
N PHE A 414 12.76 2.14 -6.36
CA PHE A 414 12.66 1.26 -7.54
C PHE A 414 11.95 -0.07 -7.25
N SER A 415 11.56 -0.32 -5.99
CA SER A 415 11.08 -1.63 -5.54
C SER A 415 9.57 -1.65 -5.25
N TYR A 416 9.01 -0.54 -4.74
CA TYR A 416 7.63 -0.45 -4.25
C TYR A 416 6.91 0.82 -4.71
N ASN A 417 5.58 0.74 -4.81
CA ASN A 417 4.75 1.93 -4.99
C ASN A 417 4.63 2.69 -3.65
N ASP A 418 4.27 3.97 -3.73
CA ASP A 418 4.19 4.88 -2.57
C ASP A 418 3.20 4.40 -1.49
N ARG A 419 2.06 3.84 -1.90
CA ARG A 419 1.05 3.31 -0.98
C ARG A 419 1.60 2.12 -0.21
N THR A 420 2.15 1.11 -0.87
CA THR A 420 2.67 -0.08 -0.18
C THR A 420 3.79 0.24 0.81
N ILE A 421 4.74 1.14 0.49
CA ILE A 421 5.81 1.51 1.44
C ILE A 421 5.26 2.32 2.63
N ARG A 422 4.34 3.26 2.40
CA ARG A 422 3.69 4.04 3.47
C ARG A 422 2.83 3.17 4.38
N ASP A 423 1.98 2.34 3.80
CA ASP A 423 1.03 1.50 4.54
C ASP A 423 1.81 0.45 5.39
N PHE A 424 2.95 -0.04 4.89
CA PHE A 424 3.94 -0.82 5.65
C PHE A 424 4.60 -0.03 6.78
N MET A 425 5.19 1.14 6.51
CA MET A 425 5.83 1.95 7.56
C MET A 425 4.83 2.33 8.66
N ASN A 426 3.58 2.68 8.28
CA ASN A 426 2.52 2.97 9.23
C ASN A 426 2.13 1.72 10.04
N LEU A 427 2.00 0.53 9.44
CA LEU A 427 1.71 -0.70 10.18
C LEU A 427 2.82 -1.01 11.20
N MET A 428 4.07 -0.97 10.78
CA MET A 428 5.21 -1.27 11.65
C MET A 428 5.38 -0.25 12.76
N ALA A 429 5.18 1.04 12.48
CA ALA A 429 5.30 2.10 13.48
C ALA A 429 4.26 1.94 14.61
N HIS A 430 3.00 1.61 14.27
CA HIS A 430 1.98 1.30 15.25
C HIS A 430 2.33 0.03 16.05
N SER A 431 2.64 -1.06 15.35
CA SER A 431 2.76 -2.39 15.97
C SER A 431 4.04 -2.58 16.80
N LEU A 432 5.05 -1.74 16.59
CA LEU A 432 6.24 -1.68 17.43
C LEU A 432 6.16 -0.57 18.50
N SER A 433 5.15 0.30 18.46
CA SER A 433 5.10 1.57 19.20
C SER A 433 6.36 2.43 19.01
N MET A 434 6.89 2.47 17.78
CA MET A 434 8.17 3.12 17.44
C MET A 434 8.05 4.02 16.21
N ASN A 435 8.41 5.29 16.40
CA ASN A 435 8.54 6.25 15.31
C ASN A 435 9.75 5.93 14.41
N VAL A 436 9.51 5.73 13.11
CA VAL A 436 10.52 5.33 12.09
C VAL A 436 11.60 6.42 11.88
N PHE A 437 11.20 7.68 12.08
CA PHE A 437 12.08 8.85 12.07
C PHE A 437 11.94 9.63 13.39
N ARG A 438 13.00 10.28 13.82
CA ARG A 438 13.05 11.11 15.03
C ARG A 438 13.30 12.57 14.67
N LYS A 439 12.96 13.49 15.57
CA LYS A 439 13.31 14.92 15.40
C LYS A 439 14.83 15.07 15.26
N GLY A 440 15.27 15.74 14.20
CA GLY A 440 16.69 15.85 13.84
C GLY A 440 17.22 14.78 12.89
N ASP A 441 16.44 13.74 12.54
CA ASP A 441 16.83 12.79 11.50
C ASP A 441 16.90 13.49 10.13
N TYR A 442 17.90 13.13 9.32
CA TYR A 442 18.05 13.59 7.94
C TYR A 442 17.40 12.60 6.98
N VAL A 443 16.55 13.11 6.09
CA VAL A 443 15.81 12.31 5.09
C VAL A 443 15.92 12.93 3.71
N VAL A 444 15.82 12.10 2.67
CA VAL A 444 15.66 12.57 1.29
C VAL A 444 14.23 12.31 0.84
N VAL A 445 13.55 13.38 0.44
CA VAL A 445 12.23 13.31 -0.21
C VAL A 445 12.37 13.40 -1.72
N THR A 446 11.39 12.85 -2.44
CA THR A 446 11.24 13.08 -3.88
C THR A 446 9.95 13.77 -4.23
N SER A 447 10.05 14.78 -5.07
CA SER A 447 8.96 15.38 -5.84
C SER A 447 9.12 15.06 -7.33
N ILE A 448 8.04 15.19 -8.09
CA ILE A 448 8.01 15.01 -9.55
C ILE A 448 7.52 16.34 -10.15
N ASP A 449 8.22 16.84 -11.18
CA ASP A 449 7.81 18.06 -11.89
C ASP A 449 6.88 17.77 -13.08
N THR A 450 6.45 18.84 -13.77
CA THR A 450 5.60 18.77 -14.98
C THR A 450 6.23 17.95 -16.11
N ASP A 451 7.58 17.89 -16.15
CA ASP A 451 8.35 17.18 -17.16
C ASP A 451 8.57 15.69 -16.77
N LYS A 452 7.96 15.25 -15.66
CA LYS A 452 8.10 13.91 -15.05
C LYS A 452 9.52 13.60 -14.56
N LYS A 453 10.35 14.63 -14.31
CA LYS A 453 11.68 14.48 -13.73
C LYS A 453 11.57 14.37 -12.21
N PHE A 454 12.37 13.50 -11.61
CA PHE A 454 12.44 13.33 -10.16
C PHE A 454 13.46 14.29 -9.56
N HIS A 455 12.99 15.14 -8.65
CA HIS A 455 13.84 16.01 -7.83
C HIS A 455 14.05 15.33 -6.48
N PHE A 456 15.28 15.37 -5.97
CA PHE A 456 15.66 14.80 -4.68
C PHE A 456 16.06 15.94 -3.75
N GLU A 457 15.38 16.04 -2.60
CA GLU A 457 15.49 17.17 -1.68
C GLU A 457 15.92 16.65 -0.30
N LEU A 458 16.99 17.24 0.27
CA LEU A 458 17.45 16.93 1.61
C LEU A 458 16.60 17.72 2.62
N CYS A 459 16.05 17.01 3.60
CA CYS A 459 15.24 17.57 4.67
C CYS A 459 15.70 17.08 6.05
N MET A 460 15.41 17.87 7.08
CA MET A 460 15.55 17.50 8.49
C MET A 460 14.16 17.45 9.15
N VAL A 461 13.88 16.36 9.87
CA VAL A 461 12.61 16.15 10.59
C VAL A 461 12.47 17.15 11.73
N GLN A 462 11.42 17.98 11.70
CA GLN A 462 11.11 18.97 12.73
C GLN A 462 10.18 18.44 13.81
N ALA A 463 9.15 17.71 13.39
CA ALA A 463 8.14 17.11 14.25
C ALA A 463 7.51 15.88 13.55
N MET A 464 6.91 15.00 14.33
CA MET A 464 6.19 13.82 13.86
C MET A 464 5.07 13.51 14.84
N MET A 465 3.89 13.13 14.32
CA MET A 465 2.84 12.51 15.13
C MET A 465 3.19 11.04 15.42
N THR A 466 2.87 10.57 16.63
CA THR A 466 3.14 9.21 17.07
C THR A 466 2.62 8.17 16.06
N ASN A 467 3.43 7.17 15.77
CA ASN A 467 3.14 6.03 14.89
C ASN A 467 2.87 6.37 13.40
N GLN A 468 3.10 7.62 12.95
CA GLN A 468 2.90 8.02 11.55
C GLN A 468 4.21 8.10 10.74
N SER A 469 4.18 7.71 9.46
CA SER A 469 5.32 7.81 8.54
C SER A 469 5.40 9.11 7.72
N ARG A 470 4.56 10.12 8.01
CA ARG A 470 4.55 11.41 7.30
C ARG A 470 4.85 12.59 8.26
N PRO A 471 6.13 12.92 8.52
CA PRO A 471 6.52 14.00 9.44
C PRO A 471 6.44 15.41 8.84
N LEU A 472 6.53 16.41 9.70
CA LEU A 472 6.86 17.79 9.32
C LEU A 472 8.37 17.89 9.06
N LEU A 473 8.73 18.37 7.87
CA LEU A 473 10.11 18.45 7.38
C LEU A 473 10.54 19.90 7.13
N LYS A 474 11.83 20.20 7.31
CA LYS A 474 12.45 21.45 6.89
C LYS A 474 13.52 21.18 5.83
N ARG A 475 13.40 21.83 4.67
CA ARG A 475 14.32 21.69 3.54
C ARG A 475 15.68 22.30 3.86
N ILE A 476 16.73 21.58 3.49
CA ILE A 476 18.13 22.00 3.60
C ILE A 476 18.70 22.30 2.21
N GLY A 477 18.31 21.53 1.19
CA GLY A 477 18.80 21.71 -0.19
C GLY A 477 18.34 20.62 -1.15
N SER A 478 18.93 20.56 -2.34
CA SER A 478 18.78 19.46 -3.29
C SER A 478 20.12 18.79 -3.60
N LEU A 479 20.07 17.57 -4.13
CA LEU A 479 21.22 16.68 -4.34
C LEU A 479 20.88 15.63 -5.42
N ARG A 480 21.89 15.00 -6.03
CA ARG A 480 21.69 13.93 -7.03
C ARG A 480 21.92 12.54 -6.42
N PRO A 481 21.05 11.56 -6.69
CA PRO A 481 21.25 10.18 -6.25
C PRO A 481 22.36 9.51 -7.07
N ILE A 482 23.18 8.69 -6.40
CA ILE A 482 24.08 7.76 -7.06
C ILE A 482 23.27 6.48 -7.30
N ILE A 483 22.87 6.24 -8.55
CA ILE A 483 22.10 5.05 -8.94
C ILE A 483 23.08 3.97 -9.39
N THR A 484 22.91 2.75 -8.89
CA THR A 484 23.70 1.57 -9.27
C THR A 484 22.79 0.47 -9.80
N ASN A 485 23.34 -0.37 -10.69
CA ASN A 485 22.63 -1.49 -11.30
C ASN A 485 23.48 -2.76 -11.27
N ASN A 486 23.92 -3.16 -10.07
CA ASN A 486 24.64 -4.42 -9.86
C ASN A 486 23.59 -5.54 -9.71
N GLY A 487 22.79 -5.75 -10.76
CA GLY A 487 21.69 -6.71 -10.83
C GLY A 487 20.43 -6.36 -10.02
N LYS A 488 20.50 -5.47 -9.02
CA LYS A 488 19.36 -4.73 -8.44
C LYS A 488 19.56 -3.24 -8.70
N LEU A 489 18.56 -2.57 -9.30
CA LEU A 489 18.50 -1.10 -9.39
C LEU A 489 18.25 -0.52 -8.01
N LYS A 490 19.18 0.32 -7.53
CA LYS A 490 19.08 0.98 -6.23
C LYS A 490 19.77 2.33 -6.19
N ILE A 491 19.33 3.18 -5.26
CA ILE A 491 20.13 4.29 -4.75
C ILE A 491 21.23 3.67 -3.86
N SER A 492 22.49 3.97 -4.15
CA SER A 492 23.66 3.53 -3.36
C SER A 492 24.22 4.61 -2.44
N GLY A 493 23.64 5.81 -2.50
CA GLY A 493 24.09 7.01 -1.80
C GLY A 493 23.76 8.25 -2.64
N PHE A 494 24.37 9.38 -2.31
CA PHE A 494 24.14 10.67 -2.99
C PHE A 494 25.46 11.41 -3.24
N ASP A 495 25.54 12.13 -4.36
CA ASP A 495 26.72 12.93 -4.70
C ASP A 495 26.67 14.29 -3.98
N LEU A 496 27.54 14.46 -2.99
CA LEU A 496 27.67 15.71 -2.23
C LEU A 496 28.28 16.86 -3.04
N ASN A 497 28.97 16.59 -4.15
CA ASN A 497 29.46 17.67 -5.03
C ASN A 497 28.30 18.32 -5.81
N SER A 498 27.19 17.59 -5.98
CA SER A 498 25.95 18.09 -6.59
C SER A 498 25.01 18.79 -5.60
N PHE A 499 25.40 18.94 -4.32
CA PHE A 499 24.54 19.52 -3.29
C PHE A 499 24.34 21.03 -3.50
N VAL A 500 23.09 21.45 -3.68
CA VAL A 500 22.68 22.85 -3.80
C VAL A 500 21.88 23.25 -2.57
N LEU A 501 22.45 24.14 -1.77
CA LEU A 501 21.87 24.63 -0.51
C LEU A 501 20.62 25.49 -0.76
N ASP A 502 19.54 25.24 -0.01
CA ASP A 502 18.36 26.10 -0.03
C ASP A 502 18.45 27.20 1.03
N ASN A 503 18.45 28.45 0.59
CA ASN A 503 18.45 29.59 1.49
C ASN A 503 17.06 29.91 2.08
N ARG A 504 15.97 29.45 1.46
CA ARG A 504 14.59 29.70 1.92
C ARG A 504 14.17 28.77 3.07
N MET A 505 14.81 27.61 3.21
CA MET A 505 14.51 26.57 4.21
C MET A 505 13.02 26.23 4.32
N ALA A 506 12.38 26.02 3.17
CA ALA A 506 10.94 25.75 3.09
C ALA A 506 10.53 24.57 3.99
N GLU A 507 9.38 24.70 4.65
CA GLU A 507 8.81 23.65 5.48
C GLU A 507 7.76 22.87 4.68
N PHE A 508 7.83 21.54 4.76
CA PHE A 508 6.98 20.60 4.04
C PHE A 508 6.24 19.76 5.08
N ASN A 509 4.94 20.00 5.24
CA ASN A 509 4.13 19.22 6.16
C ASN A 509 3.59 17.97 5.46
N LEU A 510 4.28 16.83 5.58
CA LEU A 510 3.80 15.62 4.95
C LEU A 510 2.55 15.04 5.63
N SER A 511 2.13 15.51 6.81
CA SER A 511 0.84 15.06 7.37
C SER A 511 -0.35 15.52 6.51
N GLU A 512 -0.19 16.58 5.73
CA GLU A 512 -1.22 17.07 4.81
C GLU A 512 -1.35 16.17 3.57
N VAL A 513 -2.60 15.83 3.24
CA VAL A 513 -2.94 14.98 2.08
C VAL A 513 -2.48 15.59 0.75
N MET A 514 -2.31 16.91 0.70
CA MET A 514 -2.00 17.67 -0.52
C MET A 514 -0.51 17.76 -0.87
N ASP A 515 0.44 17.46 0.02
CA ASP A 515 1.86 17.41 -0.37
C ASP A 515 2.17 16.08 -1.10
N PRO A 516 2.55 16.09 -2.39
CA PRO A 516 2.85 14.89 -3.16
C PRO A 516 4.22 14.29 -2.85
N ARG A 517 5.02 14.93 -1.97
CA ARG A 517 6.34 14.42 -1.57
C ARG A 517 6.21 13.13 -0.76
N ARG A 518 7.16 12.25 -1.05
CA ARG A 518 7.40 10.99 -0.35
C ARG A 518 8.84 10.92 0.13
N ILE A 519 9.07 10.39 1.33
CA ILE A 519 10.41 10.04 1.80
C ILE A 519 10.85 8.78 1.05
N VAL A 520 12.09 8.76 0.57
CA VAL A 520 12.66 7.64 -0.20
C VAL A 520 13.99 7.13 0.35
N TYR A 521 14.53 7.83 1.36
CA TYR A 521 15.80 7.52 1.98
C TYR A 521 15.90 8.19 3.36
N VAL A 522 16.43 7.49 4.35
CA VAL A 522 16.88 8.01 5.64
C VAL A 522 18.41 7.96 5.64
N ILE A 523 19.04 9.07 5.99
CA ILE A 523 20.48 9.17 6.16
C ILE A 523 20.74 8.97 7.66
N ASP A 524 21.24 7.79 8.02
CA ASP A 524 21.38 7.36 9.42
C ASP A 524 22.84 7.14 9.82
N ARG A 525 23.14 7.28 11.12
CA ARG A 525 24.49 7.14 11.70
C ARG A 525 25.05 5.71 11.62
N LYS A 526 24.21 4.66 11.74
CA LYS A 526 24.63 3.26 11.55
C LYS A 526 24.73 2.91 10.06
N LEU A 527 23.71 3.30 9.27
CA LEU A 527 23.54 2.83 7.90
C LEU A 527 24.47 3.54 6.90
N ASP A 528 24.59 4.86 7.00
CA ASP A 528 25.30 5.71 6.05
C ASP A 528 26.26 6.72 6.74
N PRO A 529 27.14 6.28 7.67
CA PRO A 529 27.93 7.16 8.54
C PRO A 529 28.73 8.24 7.79
N GLY A 530 29.35 7.87 6.67
CA GLY A 530 30.16 8.78 5.86
C GLY A 530 29.37 9.86 5.10
N LEU A 531 28.07 9.62 4.86
CA LEU A 531 27.13 10.61 4.30
C LEU A 531 26.54 11.47 5.43
N TYR A 532 26.13 10.82 6.52
CA TYR A 532 25.59 11.46 7.72
C TYR A 532 26.55 12.52 8.27
N SER A 533 27.79 12.15 8.58
CA SER A 533 28.77 13.07 9.21
C SER A 533 29.19 14.24 8.30
N LYS A 534 28.90 14.19 6.99
CA LYS A 534 29.13 15.31 6.07
C LYS A 534 27.93 16.26 6.04
N ILE A 535 26.72 15.71 5.98
CA ILE A 535 25.47 16.49 6.06
C ILE A 535 25.32 17.17 7.42
N GLU A 536 25.62 16.47 8.52
CA GLU A 536 25.62 17.03 9.86
C GLU A 536 26.56 18.25 9.98
N LYS A 537 27.75 18.19 9.38
CA LYS A 537 28.68 19.35 9.31
C LYS A 537 28.13 20.52 8.50
N ILE A 538 27.49 20.25 7.36
CA ILE A 538 26.82 21.28 6.54
C ILE A 538 25.70 21.96 7.33
N CYS A 539 24.90 21.19 8.07
CA CYS A 539 23.81 21.69 8.90
C CYS A 539 24.32 22.49 10.10
N ILE A 540 25.29 21.97 10.86
CA ILE A 540 25.90 22.69 12.00
C ILE A 540 26.48 24.03 11.55
N ALA A 541 27.27 24.06 10.47
CA ALA A 541 27.88 25.27 9.94
C ALA A 541 26.87 26.30 9.38
N ARG A 542 25.61 25.91 9.17
CA ARG A 542 24.50 26.79 8.78
C ARG A 542 23.72 27.28 10.00
N PHE A 543 23.39 26.41 10.95
CA PHE A 543 22.63 26.81 12.15
C PHE A 543 23.46 27.62 13.15
N SER A 544 24.79 27.41 13.23
CA SER A 544 25.67 28.30 14.01
C SER A 544 25.80 29.71 13.41
N LYS A 545 25.41 29.90 12.14
CA LYS A 545 25.33 31.20 11.44
C LYS A 545 23.92 31.83 11.44
N SER A 546 23.00 31.30 12.24
CA SER A 546 21.66 31.91 12.45
C SER A 546 21.36 32.18 13.93
N VAL A 547 22.40 32.20 14.77
CA VAL A 547 22.37 32.50 16.21
C VAL A 547 23.40 33.60 16.57
N ALA A 548 24.16 34.05 15.57
CA ALA A 548 25.04 35.21 15.56
C ALA A 548 24.70 36.06 14.32
#